data_AF-A0A2W6BEK4-F1
#
_entry.id   AF-A0A2W6BEK4-F1
#
_cell.length_a   1.000
_cell.length_b   1.000
_cell.length_c   1.000
_cell.angle_alpha   90.00
_cell.angle_beta   90.00
_cell.angle_gamma   90.00
#
_symmetry.space_group_name_H-M   'P 1'
#
loop_
_entity.id
_entity.type
_entity.pdbx_description
1 polymer ?
#
loop_
_entity_poly.entity_id
_entity_poly.type
_entity_poly.pdbx_seq_one_letter_code
_entity_poly.pdbx_strand_id
1 'polypeptide(L)'
;MPPGRDLQAGHSVIFPNRDKAASGATKAIVVVLLLVSVALMLIVTVGGWSKLQGQKPINFMWAIVYLLLAFYIGRWKRGLLPIAAALAILLLIVAAIAGTGAAGTGWFDRNHAGFASAQALFGGTGLDPDTLGLMTLLLAPVQALLIAFSMLGFSQGWNVELELPPGEAKLEGRRLPRDPRQPAAA
;
A
#
# COMPACT_ATOMS: atom_id res chain seq x y z
N MET A 1 19.97 -11.95 22.79
CA MET A 1 19.78 -13.12 21.92
C MET A 1 18.35 -13.08 21.41
N PRO A 2 18.09 -13.24 20.10
CA PRO A 2 16.73 -13.49 19.62
C PRO A 2 16.20 -14.74 20.33
N PRO A 3 14.92 -14.81 20.73
CA PRO A 3 14.36 -16.04 21.29
C PRO A 3 14.65 -17.17 20.31
N GLY A 4 15.39 -18.17 20.79
CA GLY A 4 15.80 -19.31 19.99
C GLY A 4 14.55 -20.00 19.49
N ARG A 5 14.37 -20.05 18.17
CA ARG A 5 13.36 -20.93 17.59
C ARG A 5 13.78 -22.35 17.94
N ASP A 6 12.90 -23.11 18.60
CA ASP A 6 13.07 -24.53 18.92
C ASP A 6 13.00 -25.39 17.65
N LEU A 7 13.83 -25.08 16.67
CA LEU A 7 14.00 -25.90 15.48
C LEU A 7 14.69 -27.18 15.92
N GLN A 8 14.10 -28.34 15.62
CA GLN A 8 14.81 -29.61 15.73
C GLN A 8 16.05 -29.58 14.82
N ALA A 9 17.17 -30.10 15.31
CA ALA A 9 18.42 -30.10 14.55
C ALA A 9 18.22 -30.74 13.16
N GLY A 10 18.65 -30.05 12.11
CA GLY A 10 18.48 -30.48 10.72
C GLY A 10 17.17 -30.07 10.03
N HIS A 11 16.20 -29.49 10.75
CA HIS A 11 14.97 -28.97 10.13
C HIS A 11 15.15 -27.55 9.59
N SER A 12 14.57 -27.26 8.42
CA SER A 12 14.62 -25.94 7.78
C SER A 12 13.25 -25.27 7.73
N VAL A 13 13.18 -23.98 8.04
CA VAL A 13 11.93 -23.19 7.93
C VAL A 13 11.79 -22.63 6.51
N ILE A 14 10.67 -22.95 5.87
CA ILE A 14 10.28 -22.36 4.58
C ILE A 14 8.95 -21.61 4.71
N PHE A 15 8.72 -20.68 3.79
CA PHE A 15 7.46 -19.93 3.68
C PHE A 15 6.75 -20.31 2.39
N PRO A 16 6.06 -21.47 2.34
CA PRO A 16 5.58 -22.05 1.08
C PRO A 16 4.62 -21.11 0.32
N ASN A 17 3.88 -20.27 1.04
CA ASN A 17 2.96 -19.32 0.43
C ASN A 17 3.66 -18.12 -0.23
N ARG A 18 4.90 -17.77 0.14
CA ARG A 18 5.65 -16.68 -0.49
C ARG A 18 6.24 -17.06 -1.85
N ASP A 19 6.47 -18.35 -2.06
CA ASP A 19 7.02 -18.90 -3.30
C ASP A 19 5.97 -19.01 -4.41
N LYS A 20 4.67 -18.94 -4.06
CA LYS A 20 3.57 -18.99 -5.03
C LYS A 20 3.57 -17.73 -5.88
N ALA A 21 3.52 -17.92 -7.21
CA ALA A 21 3.39 -16.82 -8.17
C ALA A 21 2.19 -15.91 -7.87
N ALA A 22 1.04 -16.50 -7.47
CA ALA A 22 -0.15 -15.76 -7.08
C ALA A 22 0.10 -14.79 -5.90
N SER A 23 0.82 -15.23 -4.86
CA SER A 23 1.16 -14.38 -3.72
C SER A 23 2.13 -13.28 -4.09
N GLY A 24 3.10 -13.59 -4.95
CA GLY A 24 4.02 -12.60 -5.51
C GLY A 24 3.28 -11.52 -6.31
N ALA A 25 2.31 -11.92 -7.14
CA ALA A 25 1.48 -11.02 -7.93
C ALA A 25 0.58 -10.15 -7.04
N THR A 26 -0.14 -10.74 -6.07
CA THR A 26 -0.98 -9.97 -5.14
C THR A 26 -0.16 -8.94 -4.37
N LYS A 27 1.02 -9.31 -3.87
CA LYS A 27 1.94 -8.37 -3.23
C LYS A 27 2.31 -7.23 -4.16
N ALA A 28 2.70 -7.52 -5.41
CA ALA A 28 3.07 -6.50 -6.38
C ALA A 28 1.91 -5.55 -6.68
N ILE A 29 0.70 -6.08 -6.86
CA ILE A 29 -0.52 -5.30 -7.08
C ILE A 29 -0.79 -4.35 -5.91
N VAL A 30 -0.75 -4.85 -4.66
CA VAL A 30 -0.95 -4.01 -3.46
C VAL A 30 0.09 -2.89 -3.39
N VAL A 31 1.36 -3.20 -3.66
CA VAL A 31 2.43 -2.19 -3.67
C VAL A 31 2.18 -1.14 -4.74
N VAL A 32 1.83 -1.55 -5.97
CA VAL A 32 1.52 -0.62 -7.06
C VAL A 32 0.32 0.27 -6.71
N LEU A 33 -0.75 -0.30 -6.15
CA LEU A 33 -1.94 0.47 -5.75
C LEU A 33 -1.64 1.51 -4.67
N LEU A 34 -0.77 1.19 -3.70
CA LEU A 34 -0.29 2.15 -2.71
C LEU A 34 0.51 3.29 -3.36
N LEU A 35 1.40 2.98 -4.30
CA LEU A 35 2.20 3.98 -5.02
C LEU A 35 1.34 4.87 -5.93
N VAL A 36 0.38 4.30 -6.64
CA VAL A 36 -0.60 5.04 -7.46
C VAL A 36 -1.43 5.96 -6.57
N SER A 37 -1.87 5.48 -5.40
CA SER A 37 -2.57 6.32 -4.42
C SER A 37 -1.71 7.51 -3.97
N VAL A 38 -0.43 7.30 -3.68
CA VAL A 38 0.52 8.36 -3.33
C VAL A 38 0.66 9.36 -4.47
N ALA A 39 0.84 8.89 -5.70
CA ALA A 39 0.96 9.76 -6.86
C ALA A 39 -0.29 10.64 -7.03
N LEU A 40 -1.48 10.05 -6.97
CA LEU A 40 -2.75 10.80 -7.06
C LEU A 40 -2.90 11.81 -5.92
N MET A 41 -2.60 11.43 -4.68
CA MET A 41 -2.62 12.36 -3.53
C MET A 41 -1.67 13.53 -3.73
N LEU A 42 -0.45 13.28 -4.22
CA LEU A 42 0.53 14.34 -4.48
C LEU A 42 0.12 15.24 -5.64
N ILE A 43 -0.47 14.69 -6.71
CA ILE A 43 -1.01 15.50 -7.83
C ILE A 43 -2.09 16.45 -7.31
N VAL A 44 -3.05 15.95 -6.52
CA VAL A 44 -4.10 16.77 -5.91
C VAL A 44 -3.51 17.81 -4.95
N THR A 45 -2.54 17.43 -4.11
CA THR A 45 -1.93 18.33 -3.13
C THR A 45 -1.11 19.44 -3.79
N VAL A 46 -0.30 19.10 -4.78
CA VAL A 46 0.56 20.05 -5.51
C VAL A 46 -0.28 20.95 -6.41
N GLY A 47 -1.22 20.37 -7.16
CA GLY A 47 -2.06 21.10 -8.11
C GLY A 47 -3.15 21.95 -7.46
N GLY A 48 -3.68 21.52 -6.32
CA GLY A 48 -4.73 22.23 -5.56
C GLY A 48 -4.19 23.11 -4.44
N TRP A 49 -2.88 23.39 -4.41
CA TRP A 49 -2.15 23.87 -3.23
C TRP A 49 -2.87 24.99 -2.49
N SER A 50 -3.24 26.10 -3.12
CA SER A 50 -3.87 27.23 -2.41
C SER A 50 -5.26 26.93 -1.85
N LYS A 51 -5.94 25.87 -2.32
CA LYS A 51 -7.32 25.52 -1.95
C LYS A 51 -7.45 24.42 -0.90
N LEU A 52 -6.36 23.73 -0.58
CA LEU A 52 -6.33 22.71 0.48
C LEU A 52 -6.23 23.35 1.87
N GLN A 53 -7.34 23.85 2.42
CA GLN A 53 -7.35 24.37 3.80
C GLN A 53 -7.24 23.21 4.80
N GLY A 54 -6.22 23.24 5.67
CA GLY A 54 -5.96 22.20 6.69
C GLY A 54 -5.46 20.85 6.17
N GLN A 55 -5.74 20.51 4.91
CA GLN A 55 -5.46 19.18 4.34
C GLN A 55 -4.01 18.95 3.87
N LYS A 56 -3.19 20.00 3.73
CA LYS A 56 -1.80 19.85 3.25
C LYS A 56 -0.97 18.90 4.13
N PRO A 57 -0.83 19.15 5.46
CA PRO A 57 -0.03 18.27 6.31
C PRO A 57 -0.61 16.86 6.39
N ILE A 58 -1.94 16.74 6.40
CA ILE A 58 -2.64 15.45 6.47
C ILE A 58 -2.33 14.60 5.25
N ASN A 59 -2.42 15.16 4.03
CA ASN A 59 -2.12 14.43 2.80
C ASN A 59 -0.65 13.98 2.73
N PHE A 60 0.30 14.82 3.16
CA PHE A 60 1.71 14.41 3.18
C PHE A 60 1.97 13.29 4.20
N MET A 61 1.38 13.37 5.39
CA MET A 61 1.47 12.30 6.38
C MET A 61 0.88 10.99 5.85
N TRP A 62 -0.28 11.08 5.17
CA TRP A 62 -0.92 9.92 4.54
C TRP A 62 -0.03 9.30 3.46
N ALA A 63 0.57 10.14 2.61
CA ALA A 63 1.48 9.69 1.56
C ALA A 63 2.71 8.98 2.15
N ILE A 64 3.32 9.53 3.21
CA ILE A 64 4.45 8.91 3.90
C ILE A 64 4.05 7.54 4.48
N VAL A 65 2.89 7.46 5.14
CA VAL A 65 2.38 6.18 5.67
C VAL A 65 2.19 5.17 4.55
N TYR A 66 1.60 5.55 3.41
CA TYR A 66 1.42 4.65 2.28
C TYR A 66 2.75 4.18 1.67
N LEU A 67 3.75 5.05 1.59
CA LEU A 67 5.10 4.67 1.15
C LEU A 67 5.75 3.67 2.11
N LEU A 68 5.61 3.87 3.43
CA LEU A 68 6.11 2.93 4.43
C LEU A 68 5.40 1.58 4.32
N LEU A 69 4.07 1.57 4.19
CA LEU A 69 3.30 0.35 3.98
C LEU A 69 3.75 -0.37 2.70
N ALA A 70 3.93 0.35 1.59
CA ALA A 70 4.39 -0.22 0.32
C ALA A 70 5.78 -0.88 0.48
N PHE A 71 6.71 -0.19 1.14
CA PHE A 71 8.05 -0.71 1.40
C PHE A 71 8.05 -2.00 2.24
N TYR A 72 7.27 -2.02 3.33
CA TYR A 72 7.24 -3.16 4.25
C TYR A 72 6.40 -4.33 3.72
N ILE A 73 5.29 -4.07 3.03
CA ILE A 73 4.50 -5.10 2.35
C ILE A 73 5.33 -5.74 1.23
N GLY A 74 6.10 -4.93 0.48
CA GLY A 74 7.09 -5.42 -0.49
C GLY A 74 8.12 -6.37 0.12
N ARG A 75 8.42 -6.20 1.42
CA ARG A 75 9.26 -7.07 2.26
C ARG A 75 8.48 -8.17 3.02
N TRP A 76 7.31 -8.56 2.51
CA TRP A 76 6.50 -9.68 3.02
C TRP A 76 5.92 -9.48 4.44
N LYS A 77 5.73 -8.23 4.88
CA LYS A 77 5.07 -7.94 6.18
C LYS A 77 3.55 -8.04 6.08
N ARG A 78 3.00 -9.25 6.27
CA ARG A 78 1.55 -9.55 6.19
C ARG A 78 0.69 -8.66 7.10
N GLY A 79 1.14 -8.40 8.33
CA GLY A 79 0.35 -7.67 9.34
C GLY A 79 -0.05 -6.25 8.93
N LEU A 80 0.60 -5.69 7.90
CA LEU A 80 0.31 -4.36 7.39
C LEU A 80 -0.82 -4.33 6.34
N LEU A 81 -1.20 -5.47 5.77
CA LEU A 81 -2.29 -5.56 4.79
C LEU A 81 -3.66 -5.09 5.35
N PRO A 82 -4.11 -5.54 6.55
CA PRO A 82 -5.37 -5.04 7.11
C PRO A 82 -5.30 -3.56 7.49
N ILE A 83 -4.12 -3.07 7.91
CA ILE A 83 -3.90 -1.65 8.18
C ILE A 83 -4.02 -0.84 6.88
N ALA A 84 -3.41 -1.32 5.78
CA ALA A 84 -3.53 -0.69 4.47
C ALA A 84 -4.99 -0.62 4.00
N ALA A 85 -5.76 -1.71 4.18
CA ALA A 85 -7.19 -1.72 3.86
C ALA A 85 -8.00 -0.73 4.71
N ALA A 86 -7.75 -0.67 6.03
CA ALA A 86 -8.46 0.25 6.91
C ALA A 86 -8.20 1.71 6.52
N LEU A 87 -6.95 2.07 6.23
CA LEU A 87 -6.63 3.42 5.74
C LEU A 87 -7.24 3.65 4.34
N ALA A 88 -7.23 2.66 3.45
CA ALA A 88 -7.86 2.79 2.15
C ALA A 88 -9.36 3.06 2.25
N ILE A 89 -10.07 2.46 3.23
CA ILE A 89 -11.47 2.77 3.51
C ILE A 89 -11.65 4.23 3.92
N LEU A 90 -10.81 4.75 4.82
CA LEU A 90 -10.90 6.14 5.25
C LEU A 90 -10.64 7.11 4.09
N LEU A 91 -9.62 6.84 3.27
CA LEU A 91 -9.30 7.68 2.11
C LEU A 91 -10.38 7.57 1.03
N LEU A 92 -10.97 6.39 0.83
CA LEU A 92 -12.10 6.17 -0.07
C LEU A 92 -13.30 7.05 0.32
N ILE A 93 -13.65 7.10 1.61
CA ILE A 93 -14.75 7.93 2.09
C ILE A 93 -14.47 9.41 1.80
N VAL A 94 -13.27 9.90 2.12
CA VAL A 94 -12.87 11.30 1.87
C VAL A 94 -12.90 11.62 0.37
N ALA A 95 -12.35 10.73 -0.46
CA ALA A 95 -12.34 10.87 -1.92
C ALA A 95 -13.76 10.89 -2.50
N ALA A 96 -14.64 10.00 -2.02
CA ALA A 96 -16.03 9.96 -2.43
C ALA A 96 -16.75 11.26 -2.09
N ILE A 97 -16.65 11.74 -0.84
CA ILE A 97 -17.29 13.00 -0.41
C ILE A 97 -16.79 14.19 -1.23
N ALA A 98 -15.47 14.31 -1.40
CA ALA A 98 -14.87 15.45 -2.11
C ALA A 98 -15.12 15.40 -3.63
N GLY A 99 -15.16 14.20 -4.21
CA GLY A 99 -15.40 13.98 -5.63
C GLY A 99 -16.88 14.11 -6.02
N THR A 100 -17.81 13.60 -5.22
CA THR A 100 -19.25 13.61 -5.55
C THR A 100 -20.01 14.81 -4.99
N GLY A 101 -19.43 15.55 -4.03
CA GLY A 101 -20.13 16.63 -3.33
C GLY A 101 -21.16 16.12 -2.31
N ALA A 102 -21.14 14.82 -1.94
CA ALA A 102 -22.17 14.22 -1.09
C ALA A 102 -22.37 14.89 0.29
N ALA A 103 -21.40 15.67 0.78
CA ALA A 103 -21.49 16.40 2.05
C ALA A 103 -21.38 17.93 1.91
N GLY A 104 -21.71 18.49 0.74
CA GLY A 104 -21.69 19.93 0.50
C GLY A 104 -21.10 20.27 -0.87
N THR A 105 -20.09 21.13 -0.91
CA THR A 105 -19.44 21.54 -2.17
C THR A 105 -18.28 20.60 -2.51
N GLY A 106 -18.43 19.85 -3.59
CA GLY A 106 -17.37 19.05 -4.20
C GLY A 106 -16.42 19.89 -5.04
N TRP A 107 -15.47 19.23 -5.69
CA TRP A 107 -14.55 19.90 -6.63
C TRP A 107 -15.26 20.44 -7.87
N PHE A 108 -16.15 19.65 -8.46
CA PHE A 108 -16.88 20.03 -9.69
C PHE A 108 -17.81 21.22 -9.48
N ASP A 109 -18.35 21.39 -8.27
CA ASP A 109 -19.20 22.53 -7.94
C ASP A 109 -18.45 23.86 -7.98
N ARG A 110 -17.10 23.86 -8.01
CA ARG A 110 -16.28 25.07 -8.00
C ARG A 110 -15.95 25.57 -9.40
N ASN A 111 -16.42 24.90 -10.45
CA ASN A 111 -16.22 25.32 -11.83
C ASN A 111 -17.29 26.34 -12.27
N HIS A 112 -17.27 27.53 -11.70
CA HIS A 112 -18.13 28.64 -12.12
C HIS A 112 -17.57 30.01 -11.75
N ALA A 113 -18.15 31.06 -12.35
CA ALA A 113 -17.76 32.44 -12.12
C ALA A 113 -17.91 32.82 -10.63
N GLY A 114 -16.84 33.34 -10.03
CA GLY A 114 -16.77 33.69 -8.61
C GLY A 114 -15.82 32.81 -7.78
N PHE A 115 -15.42 31.65 -8.31
CA PHE A 115 -14.37 30.83 -7.69
C PHE A 115 -12.98 31.22 -8.19
N ALA A 116 -12.09 31.59 -7.27
CA ALA A 116 -10.69 31.82 -7.62
C ALA A 116 -10.00 30.49 -7.96
N SER A 117 -9.17 30.49 -9.01
CA SER A 117 -8.36 29.35 -9.42
C SER A 117 -7.42 28.87 -8.31
N ALA A 118 -7.01 27.61 -8.37
CA ALA A 118 -5.92 27.13 -7.51
C ALA A 118 -4.58 27.73 -7.96
N GLN A 119 -3.66 27.91 -7.02
CA GLN A 119 -2.23 28.05 -7.27
C GLN A 119 -1.56 26.74 -6.94
N ALA A 120 -0.53 26.38 -7.70
CA ALA A 120 0.28 25.21 -7.43
C ALA A 120 1.31 25.46 -6.31
N LEU A 121 1.85 24.38 -5.73
CA LEU A 121 2.86 24.45 -4.65
C LEU A 121 4.11 25.26 -5.05
N PHE A 122 4.59 25.09 -6.27
CA PHE A 122 5.83 25.74 -6.76
C PHE A 122 5.57 27.05 -7.51
N GLY A 123 4.39 27.65 -7.31
CA GLY A 123 3.95 28.85 -8.03
C GLY A 123 3.22 28.54 -9.34
N GLY A 124 2.62 29.57 -9.94
CA GLY A 124 1.82 29.46 -11.17
C GLY A 124 0.39 28.97 -10.96
N THR A 125 -0.34 28.84 -12.07
CA THR A 125 -1.73 28.36 -12.09
C THR A 125 -1.77 26.88 -11.73
N GLY A 126 -2.54 26.56 -10.70
CA GLY A 126 -2.80 25.19 -10.28
C GLY A 126 -3.74 24.46 -11.24
N LEU A 127 -4.13 23.25 -10.84
CA LEU A 127 -5.11 22.47 -11.59
C LEU A 127 -6.49 23.10 -11.46
N ASP A 128 -7.25 23.07 -12.56
CA ASP A 128 -8.66 23.46 -12.60
C ASP A 128 -9.51 22.55 -11.68
N PRO A 129 -10.61 23.05 -11.09
CA PRO A 129 -11.47 22.26 -10.20
C PRO A 129 -11.93 20.94 -10.80
N ASP A 130 -12.26 20.86 -12.09
CA ASP A 130 -12.73 19.61 -12.71
C ASP A 130 -11.61 18.57 -12.76
N THR A 131 -10.39 19.01 -13.02
CA THR A 131 -9.21 18.12 -13.03
C THR A 131 -8.89 17.65 -11.61
N LEU A 132 -8.95 18.56 -10.61
CA LEU A 132 -8.79 18.18 -9.19
C LEU A 132 -9.87 17.21 -8.72
N GLY A 133 -11.11 17.43 -9.18
CA GLY A 133 -12.25 16.55 -8.93
C GLY A 133 -12.04 15.17 -9.53
N LEU A 134 -11.63 15.09 -10.80
CA LEU A 134 -11.33 13.82 -11.46
C LEU A 134 -10.20 13.06 -10.76
N MET A 135 -9.07 13.70 -10.46
CA MET A 135 -7.95 13.06 -9.78
C MET A 135 -8.33 12.57 -8.39
N THR A 136 -9.16 13.33 -7.68
CA THR A 136 -9.71 12.93 -6.37
C THR A 136 -10.67 11.76 -6.51
N LEU A 137 -11.55 11.78 -7.51
CA LEU A 137 -12.53 10.72 -7.74
C LEU A 137 -11.86 9.42 -8.18
N LEU A 138 -10.76 9.48 -8.93
CA LEU A 138 -9.94 8.32 -9.29
C LEU A 138 -9.30 7.64 -8.07
N LEU A 139 -9.12 8.33 -6.94
CA LEU A 139 -8.70 7.65 -5.71
C LEU A 139 -9.73 6.62 -5.26
N ALA A 140 -11.02 6.82 -5.51
CA ALA A 140 -12.07 5.92 -5.06
C ALA A 140 -11.94 4.48 -5.65
N PRO A 141 -11.90 4.27 -6.98
CA PRO A 141 -11.67 2.93 -7.52
C PRO A 141 -10.30 2.36 -7.13
N VAL A 142 -9.26 3.19 -7.03
CA VAL A 142 -7.93 2.74 -6.56
C VAL A 142 -7.99 2.23 -5.12
N GLN A 143 -8.68 2.93 -4.22
CA GLN A 143 -8.86 2.51 -2.84
C GLN A 143 -9.72 1.24 -2.75
N ALA A 144 -10.80 1.13 -3.52
CA ALA A 144 -11.63 -0.07 -3.56
C ALA A 144 -10.80 -1.30 -3.98
N LEU A 145 -9.98 -1.17 -5.02
CA LEU A 145 -9.05 -2.21 -5.43
C LEU A 145 -8.01 -2.51 -4.35
N LEU A 146 -7.44 -1.48 -3.70
CA LEU A 146 -6.45 -1.66 -2.63
C LEU A 146 -7.05 -2.44 -1.46
N ILE A 147 -8.30 -2.16 -1.07
CA ILE A 147 -9.02 -2.91 -0.03
C ILE A 147 -9.15 -4.38 -0.45
N ALA A 148 -9.69 -4.63 -1.65
CA ALA A 148 -9.92 -5.98 -2.14
C ALA A 148 -8.62 -6.80 -2.19
N PHE A 149 -7.57 -6.28 -2.82
CA PHE A 149 -6.29 -6.98 -2.94
C PHE A 149 -5.55 -7.11 -1.62
N SER A 150 -5.72 -6.16 -0.68
CA SER A 150 -5.16 -6.30 0.67
C SER A 150 -5.84 -7.43 1.44
N MET A 151 -7.17 -7.57 1.33
CA MET A 151 -7.91 -8.67 1.95
C MET A 151 -7.56 -10.03 1.31
N LEU A 152 -7.44 -10.07 -0.02
CA LEU A 152 -6.96 -11.25 -0.75
C LEU A 152 -5.54 -11.64 -0.34
N GLY A 153 -4.61 -10.69 -0.28
CA GLY A 153 -3.24 -10.95 0.18
C GLY A 153 -3.21 -11.41 1.64
N PHE A 154 -4.11 -10.88 2.47
CA PHE A 154 -4.19 -11.28 3.86
C PHE A 154 -4.68 -12.72 4.00
N SER A 155 -5.66 -13.16 3.22
CA SER A 155 -6.17 -14.54 3.26
C SER A 155 -5.18 -15.58 2.72
N GLN A 156 -4.15 -15.16 1.97
CA GLN A 156 -3.10 -16.05 1.44
C GLN A 156 -2.09 -16.56 2.48
N GLY A 157 -2.13 -16.08 3.74
CA GLY A 157 -1.32 -16.66 4.82
C GLY A 157 0.20 -16.58 4.62
N TRP A 158 0.74 -15.40 4.26
CA TRP A 158 2.19 -15.21 4.00
C TRP A 158 3.12 -15.41 5.22
N ASN A 159 2.57 -15.56 6.42
CA ASN A 159 3.28 -15.82 7.67
C ASN A 159 3.37 -17.32 8.01
N VAL A 160 2.72 -18.20 7.24
CA VAL A 160 2.78 -19.64 7.49
C VAL A 160 4.21 -20.10 7.26
N GLU A 161 4.80 -20.60 8.34
CA GLU A 161 6.11 -21.22 8.41
C GLU A 161 5.90 -22.73 8.42
N LEU A 162 6.58 -23.45 7.53
CA LEU A 162 6.61 -24.91 7.53
C LEU A 162 8.03 -25.37 7.85
N GLU A 163 8.14 -26.27 8.82
CA GLU A 163 9.40 -26.94 9.16
C GLU A 163 9.51 -28.22 8.34
N LEU A 164 10.57 -28.31 7.53
CA LEU A 164 10.85 -29.49 6.72
C LEU A 164 11.96 -30.33 7.36
N PRO A 165 11.80 -31.68 7.41
CA PRO A 165 12.85 -32.60 7.84
C PRO A 165 14.13 -32.51 7.00
N PRO A 166 15.29 -32.88 7.58
CA PRO A 166 16.55 -32.95 6.85
C PRO A 166 16.46 -33.95 5.68
N GLY A 167 16.64 -33.46 4.46
CA GLY A 167 16.64 -34.27 3.21
C GLY A 167 15.46 -34.00 2.29
N GLU A 168 14.25 -33.79 2.83
CA GLU A 168 13.05 -33.51 2.03
C GLU A 168 13.11 -32.14 1.33
N ALA A 169 13.68 -31.13 2.01
CA ALA A 169 13.87 -29.81 1.42
C ALA A 169 14.83 -29.81 0.22
N LYS A 170 15.74 -30.80 0.14
CA LYS A 170 16.69 -30.97 -0.96
C LYS A 170 16.01 -31.64 -2.17
N LEU A 171 15.03 -32.52 -1.92
CA LEU A 171 14.23 -33.21 -2.94
C LEU A 171 13.22 -32.28 -3.62
N GLU A 172 12.66 -31.31 -2.89
CA GLU A 172 11.80 -30.27 -3.48
C GLU A 172 12.57 -29.25 -4.35
N GLY A 173 13.90 -29.35 -4.47
CA GLY A 173 14.71 -28.44 -5.29
C GLY A 173 14.72 -26.99 -4.80
N ARG A 174 14.24 -26.71 -3.58
CA ARG A 174 14.20 -25.36 -3.01
C ARG A 174 15.55 -24.97 -2.42
N ARG A 175 15.96 -23.71 -2.63
CA ARG A 175 17.13 -23.14 -1.95
C ARG A 175 16.85 -23.05 -0.46
N LEU A 176 17.49 -23.93 0.31
CA LEU A 176 17.49 -23.90 1.75
C LEU A 176 18.12 -22.59 2.27
N PRO A 177 17.49 -21.89 3.22
CA PRO A 177 18.21 -20.95 4.08
C PRO A 177 19.36 -21.70 4.76
N ARG A 178 20.57 -21.11 4.82
CA ARG A 178 21.71 -21.72 5.53
C ARG A 178 21.30 -22.07 6.95
N ASP A 179 21.51 -23.33 7.34
CA ASP A 179 21.34 -23.77 8.72
C ASP A 179 22.34 -23.01 9.62
N PRO A 180 21.87 -22.21 10.60
CA PRO A 180 22.75 -21.51 11.54
C PRO A 180 23.59 -22.45 12.41
N ARG A 181 23.23 -23.74 12.47
CA ARG A 181 23.89 -24.77 13.27
C ARG A 181 24.80 -25.69 12.46
N GLN A 182 24.88 -25.52 11.13
CA GLN A 182 25.90 -26.21 10.35
C GLN A 182 27.27 -25.56 10.65
N PRO A 183 28.24 -26.32 11.19
CA PRO A 183 29.60 -25.80 11.34
C PRO A 183 30.11 -25.40 9.95
N ALA A 184 30.76 -24.24 9.87
CA ALA A 184 31.46 -23.84 8.65
C ALA A 184 32.45 -24.96 8.31
N ALA A 185 32.21 -25.67 7.20
CA ALA A 185 33.17 -26.64 6.70
C ALA A 185 34.49 -25.88 6.45
N ALA A 186 35.51 -26.28 7.21
CA ALA A 186 36.87 -25.76 7.13
C ALA A 186 37.55 -26.18 5.82
#